data_AF-A0A5J4YAP9-F1
#
_entry.id   AF-A0A5J4YAP9-F1
#
_cell.length_a   1.000
_cell.length_b   1.000
_cell.length_c   1.000
_cell.angle_alpha   90.00
_cell.angle_beta   90.00
_cell.angle_gamma   90.00
#
_symmetry.space_group_name_H-M   'P 1'
#
loop_
_entity.id
_entity.type
_entity.pdbx_description
1 polymer ?
#
loop_
_entity_poly.entity_id
_entity_poly.type
_entity_poly.pdbx_seq_one_letter_code
_entity_poly.pdbx_strand_id
1 'polypeptide(L)'
;LPVDEVVVRAIKYSSCLDVIDSDHKPVWAVLALDVPVTNQEKKRRMCSHILKHTAAQGQAPASPALQLSSDTVNLSQDERRPSTVTLTNTGSQKAIFCLLSQASRQWWGQPERHDAGLPDWLEVYPLDGCIAPQESVTINLAAITNENVYSTQAMDAVLYITVGNELNAGAEQKMADDMLSLHVSCRHRF
;
A
#
# COMPACT_ATOMS: atom_id res chain seq x y z
N LEU A 1 -3.63 30.61 3.20
CA LEU A 1 -4.52 29.50 2.79
C LEU A 1 -5.32 29.11 4.02
N PRO A 2 -6.64 28.88 3.93
CA PRO A 2 -7.39 28.43 5.09
C PRO A 2 -6.87 27.04 5.47
N VAL A 3 -6.67 26.84 6.77
CA VAL A 3 -6.26 25.55 7.31
C VAL A 3 -7.49 24.65 7.24
N ASP A 4 -7.39 23.55 6.50
CA ASP A 4 -8.39 22.47 6.47
C ASP A 4 -8.36 21.75 7.84
N GLU A 5 -8.84 22.41 8.88
CA GLU A 5 -8.83 21.89 10.24
C GLU A 5 -10.01 20.93 10.43
N VAL A 6 -9.71 19.69 10.79
CA VAL A 6 -10.74 18.69 11.10
C VAL A 6 -11.34 19.04 12.45
N VAL A 7 -12.60 19.48 12.46
CA VAL A 7 -13.32 19.78 13.69
C VAL A 7 -14.13 18.56 14.13
N VAL A 8 -13.83 18.08 15.34
CA VAL A 8 -14.55 16.95 15.97
C VAL A 8 -15.33 17.45 17.18
N ARG A 9 -16.62 17.11 17.27
CA ARG A 9 -17.47 17.45 18.42
C ARG A 9 -18.28 16.25 18.89
N ALA A 10 -18.26 15.97 20.19
CA ALA A 10 -19.18 14.99 20.77
C ALA A 10 -20.61 15.55 20.81
N ILE A 11 -21.55 14.87 20.14
CA ILE A 11 -22.99 15.19 20.15
C ILE A 11 -23.66 14.54 21.35
N LYS A 12 -23.27 13.31 21.67
CA LYS A 12 -23.83 12.54 22.78
C LYS A 12 -22.78 11.62 23.36
N TYR A 13 -22.80 11.46 24.68
CA TYR A 13 -21.96 10.55 25.42
C TYR A 13 -22.84 9.91 26.50
N SER A 14 -22.86 8.58 26.57
CA SER A 14 -23.73 7.86 27.52
C SER A 14 -23.15 6.48 27.84
N SER A 15 -23.61 5.87 28.92
CA SER A 15 -23.34 4.47 29.25
C SER A 15 -24.41 3.56 28.62
N CYS A 16 -24.08 2.29 28.43
CA CYS A 16 -25.05 1.27 27.97
C CYS A 16 -25.95 0.75 29.10
N LEU A 17 -25.61 1.01 30.38
CA LEU A 17 -26.29 0.44 31.55
C LEU A 17 -26.27 1.41 32.74
N ASP A 18 -27.45 1.71 33.30
CA ASP A 18 -27.63 2.44 34.57
C ASP A 18 -27.61 1.47 35.76
N VAL A 19 -26.46 0.84 36.00
CA VAL A 19 -26.28 -0.02 37.17
C VAL A 19 -25.55 0.76 38.24
N ILE A 20 -26.00 0.73 39.49
CA ILE A 20 -25.53 1.65 40.53
C ILE A 20 -24.14 1.31 41.10
N ASP A 21 -23.56 0.16 40.76
CA ASP A 21 -22.49 -0.47 41.57
C ASP A 21 -21.26 -1.01 40.80
N SER A 22 -20.98 -0.51 39.59
CA SER A 22 -19.75 -0.87 38.86
C SER A 22 -19.16 0.34 38.15
N ASP A 23 -17.90 0.66 38.47
CA ASP A 23 -17.13 1.80 37.97
C ASP A 23 -16.57 1.59 36.55
N HIS A 24 -16.63 0.37 36.03
CA HIS A 24 -16.08 0.00 34.71
C HIS A 24 -17.20 -0.27 33.70
N LYS A 25 -18.05 0.74 33.45
CA LYS A 25 -19.20 0.61 32.54
C LYS A 25 -18.78 0.81 31.09
N PRO A 26 -19.31 -0.01 30.16
CA PRO A 26 -19.18 0.30 28.74
C PRO A 26 -19.93 1.60 28.42
N VAL A 27 -19.20 2.52 27.81
CA VAL A 27 -19.66 3.85 27.38
C VAL A 27 -19.64 3.94 25.86
N TRP A 28 -20.49 4.80 25.31
CA TRP A 28 -20.54 5.11 23.89
C TRP A 28 -20.61 6.62 23.66
N ALA A 29 -20.11 7.06 22.50
CA ALA A 29 -20.16 8.43 22.06
C ALA A 29 -20.66 8.52 20.62
N VAL A 30 -21.44 9.56 20.30
CA VAL A 30 -21.75 9.96 18.93
C VAL A 30 -20.99 11.24 18.65
N LEU A 31 -20.13 11.22 17.63
CA LEU A 31 -19.29 12.34 17.23
C LEU A 31 -19.82 12.96 15.93
N ALA A 32 -19.89 14.28 15.88
CA ALA A 32 -19.96 15.06 14.65
C ALA A 32 -18.54 15.34 14.18
N LEU A 33 -18.28 15.05 12.92
CA LEU A 33 -17.00 15.27 12.26
C LEU A 33 -17.27 16.13 11.04
N ASP A 34 -16.59 17.27 10.93
CA ASP A 34 -16.52 18.01 9.67
C ASP A 34 -15.19 17.66 8.99
N VAL A 35 -15.26 16.73 8.04
CA VAL A 35 -14.09 16.26 7.29
C VAL A 35 -14.07 17.02 5.97
N PRO A 36 -12.99 17.74 5.64
CA PRO A 36 -12.86 18.41 4.36
C PRO A 36 -12.98 17.38 3.24
N VAL A 37 -14.13 17.40 2.55
CA VAL A 37 -14.38 16.52 1.40
C VAL A 37 -13.59 17.08 0.23
N THR A 38 -12.41 16.53 0.01
CA THR A 38 -11.66 16.80 -1.22
C THR A 38 -12.47 16.26 -2.40
N ASN A 39 -12.84 17.15 -3.33
CA ASN A 39 -13.49 16.75 -4.58
C ASN A 39 -12.46 16.03 -5.47
N GLN A 40 -12.28 14.73 -5.21
CA GLN A 40 -11.31 13.87 -5.89
C GLN A 40 -11.55 13.87 -7.40
N GLU A 41 -12.81 13.93 -7.84
CA GLU A 41 -13.13 13.98 -9.26
C GLU A 41 -12.61 15.26 -9.93
N LYS A 42 -12.83 16.43 -9.31
CA LYS A 42 -12.31 17.71 -9.80
C LYS A 42 -10.78 17.70 -9.83
N LYS A 43 -10.14 17.17 -8.78
CA LYS A 43 -8.68 17.04 -8.69
C LYS A 43 -8.15 16.16 -9.82
N ARG A 44 -8.75 14.99 -10.03
CA ARG A 44 -8.44 14.05 -11.12
C ARG A 44 -8.60 14.72 -12.49
N ARG A 45 -9.72 15.40 -12.76
CA ARG A 45 -9.97 16.08 -14.03
C ARG A 45 -8.92 17.15 -14.33
N MET A 46 -8.54 17.97 -13.34
CA MET A 46 -7.48 18.97 -13.52
C MET A 46 -6.13 18.32 -13.79
N CYS A 47 -5.73 17.31 -13.01
CA CYS A 47 -4.48 16.59 -13.23
C CYS A 47 -4.45 15.97 -14.63
N SER A 48 -5.51 15.26 -15.04
CA SER A 48 -5.62 14.68 -16.39
C SER A 48 -5.54 15.74 -17.49
N HIS A 49 -6.12 16.92 -17.29
CA HIS A 49 -6.05 18.01 -18.27
C HIS A 49 -4.62 18.54 -18.44
N ILE A 50 -3.93 18.81 -17.32
CA ILE A 50 -2.53 19.27 -17.32
C ILE A 50 -1.65 18.25 -18.03
N LEU A 51 -1.84 16.96 -17.75
CA LEU A 51 -1.03 15.89 -18.35
C LEU A 51 -1.23 15.73 -19.84
N LYS A 52 -2.48 15.77 -20.30
CA LYS A 52 -2.77 15.75 -21.73
C LYS A 52 -2.11 16.92 -22.43
N HIS A 53 -2.13 18.09 -21.80
CA HIS A 53 -1.52 19.30 -22.34
C HIS A 53 0.02 19.22 -22.36
N THR A 54 0.68 18.76 -21.30
CA THR A 54 2.15 18.62 -21.26
C THR A 54 2.65 17.51 -22.19
N ALA A 55 1.93 16.40 -22.29
CA ALA A 55 2.24 15.34 -23.24
C ALA A 55 2.12 15.82 -24.70
N ALA A 56 1.09 16.62 -25.02
CA ALA A 56 0.93 17.23 -26.34
C ALA A 56 2.06 18.22 -26.70
N GLN A 57 2.72 18.80 -25.69
CA GLN A 57 3.87 19.69 -25.85
C GLN A 57 5.22 18.95 -25.91
N GLY A 58 5.22 17.61 -25.95
CA GLY A 58 6.45 16.80 -25.96
C GLY A 58 7.21 16.82 -24.63
N GLN A 59 6.61 17.37 -23.57
CA GLN A 59 7.15 17.44 -22.21
C GLN A 59 6.56 16.33 -21.35
N ALA A 60 6.43 15.12 -21.91
CA ALA A 60 6.00 13.98 -21.12
C ALA A 60 7.03 13.78 -19.98
N PRO A 61 6.60 13.75 -18.71
CA PRO A 61 7.52 13.49 -17.62
C PRO A 61 8.19 12.13 -17.85
N ALA A 62 9.50 12.07 -17.63
CA ALA A 62 10.24 10.81 -17.73
C ALA A 62 9.59 9.76 -16.82
N SER A 63 9.43 8.54 -17.32
CA SER A 63 8.90 7.45 -16.50
C SER A 63 9.80 7.27 -15.26
N PRO A 64 9.22 7.18 -14.04
CA PRO A 64 10.00 6.80 -12.87
C PRO A 64 10.63 5.43 -13.12
N ALA A 65 11.93 5.29 -12.81
CA ALA A 65 12.69 4.07 -12.99
C ALA A 65 13.05 3.51 -11.62
N LEU A 66 12.60 2.29 -11.34
CA LEU A 66 12.90 1.58 -10.09
C LEU A 66 13.76 0.35 -10.36
N GLN A 67 14.59 0.01 -9.40
CA GLN A 67 15.43 -1.19 -9.42
C GLN A 67 15.38 -1.90 -8.06
N LEU A 68 15.24 -3.22 -8.10
CA LEU A 68 15.33 -4.07 -6.91
C LEU A 68 16.77 -4.55 -6.71
N SER A 69 17.18 -4.71 -5.45
CA SER A 69 18.43 -5.38 -5.09
C SER A 69 18.38 -6.89 -5.33
N SER A 70 17.19 -7.48 -5.27
CA SER A 70 16.91 -8.89 -5.57
C SER A 70 15.47 -9.04 -6.06
N ASP A 71 15.26 -9.91 -7.03
CA ASP A 71 13.93 -10.33 -7.50
C ASP A 71 13.41 -11.57 -6.76
N THR A 72 14.21 -12.15 -5.87
CA THR A 72 13.91 -13.38 -5.14
C THR A 72 14.26 -13.26 -3.67
N VAL A 73 13.38 -13.74 -2.79
CA VAL A 73 13.55 -13.78 -1.34
C VAL A 73 13.18 -15.16 -0.83
N ASN A 74 14.06 -15.76 -0.04
CA ASN A 74 13.81 -17.04 0.62
C ASN A 74 13.68 -16.80 2.13
N LEU A 75 12.47 -16.94 2.64
CA LEU A 75 12.14 -16.84 4.05
C LEU A 75 12.34 -18.20 4.73
N SER A 76 12.80 -18.15 5.98
CA SER A 76 12.90 -19.29 6.88
C SER A 76 11.93 -19.06 8.03
N GLN A 77 11.02 -20.01 8.29
CA GLN A 77 10.09 -19.91 9.44
C GLN A 77 10.82 -19.86 10.80
N ASP A 78 12.02 -20.45 10.85
CA ASP A 78 12.83 -20.48 12.08
C ASP A 78 13.56 -19.16 12.35
N GLU A 79 13.66 -18.28 11.34
CA GLU A 79 14.35 -17.00 11.48
C GLU A 79 13.37 -15.92 11.91
N ARG A 80 13.48 -15.47 13.17
CA ARG A 80 12.71 -14.34 13.71
C ARG A 80 13.01 -12.99 13.03
N ARG A 81 14.01 -12.92 12.15
CA ARG A 81 14.42 -11.67 11.51
C ARG A 81 13.77 -11.54 10.13
N PRO A 82 13.17 -10.38 9.81
CA PRO A 82 12.67 -10.14 8.47
C PRO A 82 13.82 -10.18 7.46
N SER A 83 13.57 -10.81 6.32
CA SER A 83 14.41 -10.63 5.13
C SER A 83 14.16 -9.26 4.53
N THR A 84 15.16 -8.71 3.84
CA THR A 84 15.06 -7.36 3.28
C THR A 84 15.39 -7.32 1.81
N VAL A 85 14.69 -6.45 1.09
CA VAL A 85 14.97 -6.11 -0.30
C VAL A 85 14.99 -4.60 -0.42
N THR A 86 15.97 -4.08 -1.12
CA THR A 86 16.10 -2.64 -1.35
C THR A 86 15.49 -2.29 -2.69
N LEU A 87 14.58 -1.32 -2.68
CA LEU A 87 13.98 -0.72 -3.87
C LEU A 87 14.59 0.67 -4.05
N THR A 88 15.26 0.89 -5.18
CA THR A 88 16.00 2.13 -5.47
C THR A 88 15.37 2.84 -6.65
N ASN A 89 15.19 4.15 -6.52
CA ASN A 89 14.76 5.01 -7.63
C ASN A 89 15.97 5.48 -8.43
N THR A 90 16.20 4.85 -9.58
CA THR A 90 17.29 5.19 -10.50
C THR A 90 16.89 6.30 -11.48
N GLY A 91 15.63 6.71 -11.46
CA GLY A 91 15.09 7.78 -12.30
C GLY A 91 15.44 9.19 -11.83
N SER A 92 14.97 10.17 -12.60
CA SER A 92 15.11 11.60 -12.32
C SER A 92 13.86 12.23 -11.67
N GLN A 93 12.79 11.46 -11.51
CA GLN A 93 11.51 11.90 -10.95
C GLN A 93 11.20 11.12 -9.68
N LYS A 94 10.38 11.68 -8.78
CA LYS A 94 9.86 10.93 -7.63
C LYS A 94 9.04 9.74 -8.13
N ALA A 95 9.25 8.59 -7.49
CA ALA A 95 8.52 7.36 -7.79
C ALA A 95 7.58 7.03 -6.63
N ILE A 96 6.31 6.78 -6.94
CA ILE A 96 5.36 6.19 -6.00
C ILE A 96 5.31 4.70 -6.29
N PHE A 97 5.45 3.87 -5.27
CA PHE A 97 5.37 2.42 -5.41
C PHE A 97 4.24 1.86 -4.58
N CYS A 98 3.69 0.73 -5.03
CA CYS A 98 2.73 -0.08 -4.29
C CYS A 98 3.01 -1.56 -4.57
N LEU A 99 2.99 -2.38 -3.52
CA LEU A 99 3.16 -3.82 -3.57
C LEU A 99 1.80 -4.50 -3.62
N LEU A 100 1.64 -5.35 -4.62
CA LEU A 100 0.39 -6.05 -4.93
C LEU A 100 0.65 -7.55 -5.00
N SER A 101 -0.22 -8.35 -4.38
CA SER A 101 -0.16 -9.81 -4.53
C SER A 101 -0.63 -10.23 -5.93
N GLN A 102 -0.22 -11.40 -6.42
CA GLN A 102 -0.72 -11.91 -7.69
C GLN A 102 -2.26 -12.05 -7.73
N ALA A 103 -2.88 -12.40 -6.60
CA ALA A 103 -4.33 -12.45 -6.47
C ALA A 103 -4.99 -11.07 -6.67
N SER A 104 -4.32 -9.99 -6.25
CA SER A 104 -4.82 -8.62 -6.37
C SER A 104 -4.78 -8.03 -7.77
N ARG A 105 -3.94 -8.58 -8.63
CA ARG A 105 -3.82 -8.15 -10.03
C ARG A 105 -5.11 -8.37 -10.82
N GLN A 106 -5.93 -9.36 -10.44
CA GLN A 106 -7.21 -9.64 -11.09
C GLN A 106 -8.31 -8.63 -10.74
N TRP A 107 -8.11 -7.82 -9.70
CA TRP A 107 -9.10 -6.89 -9.15
C TRP A 107 -8.69 -5.41 -9.29
N TRP A 108 -7.54 -5.14 -9.91
CA TRP A 108 -7.06 -3.78 -10.13
C TRP A 108 -8.01 -3.00 -11.07
N GLY A 109 -8.50 -1.84 -10.63
CA GLY A 109 -9.54 -1.06 -11.30
C GLY A 109 -10.97 -1.27 -10.77
N GLN A 110 -11.16 -2.16 -9.79
CA GLN A 110 -12.44 -2.40 -9.11
C GLN A 110 -12.35 -1.85 -7.67
N PRO A 111 -12.88 -0.65 -7.36
CA PRO A 111 -12.75 -0.01 -6.05
C PRO A 111 -13.45 -0.76 -4.90
N GLU A 112 -14.30 -1.75 -5.22
CA GLU A 112 -15.05 -2.54 -4.24
C GLU A 112 -14.27 -3.75 -3.70
N ARG A 113 -13.08 -4.08 -4.24
CA ARG A 113 -12.30 -5.27 -3.86
C ARG A 113 -10.81 -4.97 -3.74
N HIS A 114 -10.45 -4.10 -2.80
CA HIS A 114 -9.06 -3.90 -2.38
C HIS A 114 -8.53 -5.05 -1.48
N ASP A 115 -9.39 -6.01 -1.10
CA ASP A 115 -9.09 -7.10 -0.16
C ASP A 115 -8.35 -8.30 -0.77
N ALA A 116 -7.72 -8.14 -1.92
CA ALA A 116 -6.83 -9.18 -2.42
C ALA A 116 -5.49 -9.08 -1.68
N GLY A 117 -5.53 -9.42 -0.39
CA GLY A 117 -4.45 -9.27 0.55
C GLY A 117 -3.19 -10.03 0.15
N LEU A 118 -2.13 -9.77 0.91
CA LEU A 118 -0.99 -10.67 0.95
C LEU A 118 -1.46 -12.07 1.39
N PRO A 119 -0.75 -13.14 1.00
CA PRO A 119 -0.99 -14.45 1.57
C PRO A 119 -0.92 -14.40 3.11
N ASP A 120 -1.79 -15.14 3.79
CA ASP A 120 -1.90 -15.15 5.27
C ASP A 120 -0.61 -15.56 6.02
N TRP A 121 0.36 -16.11 5.29
CA TRP A 121 1.67 -16.52 5.80
C TRP A 121 2.75 -15.44 5.63
N LEU A 122 2.49 -14.34 4.94
CA LEU A 122 3.48 -13.36 4.52
C LEU A 122 3.14 -11.96 5.05
N GLU A 123 4.06 -11.39 5.83
CA GLU A 123 4.04 -10.00 6.23
C GLU A 123 5.04 -9.20 5.39
N VAL A 124 4.62 -8.03 4.89
CA VAL A 124 5.46 -7.13 4.09
C VAL A 124 5.29 -5.69 4.55
N TYR A 125 6.40 -4.98 4.74
CA TYR A 125 6.39 -3.57 5.11
C TYR A 125 7.60 -2.80 4.56
N PRO A 126 7.41 -1.60 3.97
CA PRO A 126 6.14 -0.95 3.66
C PRO A 126 5.43 -1.58 2.44
N LEU A 127 4.10 -1.44 2.37
CA LEU A 127 3.30 -1.85 1.20
C LEU A 127 3.28 -0.81 0.09
N ASP A 128 3.40 0.46 0.44
CA ASP A 128 3.43 1.57 -0.49
C ASP A 128 4.31 2.69 0.05
N GLY A 129 4.68 3.61 -0.83
CA GLY A 129 5.46 4.77 -0.44
C GLY A 129 5.93 5.61 -1.62
N CYS A 130 6.74 6.62 -1.29
CA CYS A 130 7.35 7.52 -2.26
C CYS A 130 8.87 7.51 -2.08
N ILE A 131 9.62 7.43 -3.17
CA ILE A 131 11.08 7.40 -3.20
C ILE A 131 11.56 8.57 -4.06
N ALA A 132 12.37 9.46 -3.49
CA ALA A 132 12.94 10.56 -4.26
C ALA A 132 14.00 10.05 -5.26
N PRO A 133 14.38 10.85 -6.28
CA PRO A 133 15.43 10.46 -7.21
C PRO A 133 16.72 10.06 -6.49
N GLN A 134 17.31 8.93 -6.88
CA GLN A 134 18.54 8.36 -6.31
C GLN A 134 18.45 7.93 -4.84
N GLU A 135 17.25 7.90 -4.26
CA GLU A 135 17.02 7.34 -2.93
C GLU A 135 16.56 5.88 -3.01
N SER A 136 16.59 5.23 -1.84
CA SER A 136 16.19 3.83 -1.68
C SER A 136 15.29 3.65 -0.47
N VAL A 137 14.42 2.66 -0.53
CA VAL A 137 13.63 2.18 0.60
C VAL A 137 13.91 0.70 0.82
N THR A 138 13.93 0.29 2.10
CA THR A 138 14.04 -1.11 2.47
C THR A 138 12.65 -1.71 2.68
N ILE A 139 12.35 -2.75 1.91
CA ILE A 139 11.16 -3.59 2.04
C ILE A 139 11.52 -4.77 2.93
N ASN A 140 10.80 -4.92 4.02
CA ASN A 140 10.93 -6.01 4.98
C ASN A 140 9.89 -7.08 4.65
N LEU A 141 10.30 -8.34 4.65
CA LEU A 141 9.47 -9.50 4.40
C LEU A 141 9.67 -10.51 5.53
N ALA A 142 8.58 -10.96 6.14
CA ALA A 142 8.62 -11.96 7.22
C ALA A 142 7.55 -13.02 7.00
N ALA A 143 7.88 -14.26 7.38
CA ALA A 143 6.89 -15.32 7.44
C ALA A 143 6.15 -15.21 8.78
N ILE A 144 4.82 -15.22 8.73
CA ILE A 144 3.97 -15.21 9.92
C ILE A 144 3.95 -16.62 10.50
N THR A 145 4.53 -16.79 11.68
CA THR A 145 4.52 -18.06 12.42
C THR A 145 3.28 -18.14 13.30
N ASN A 146 2.18 -18.61 12.72
CA ASN A 146 1.01 -18.98 13.51
C ASN A 146 1.18 -20.42 14.00
N GLU A 147 0.90 -20.67 15.28
CA GLU A 147 0.93 -22.03 15.88
C GLU A 147 0.00 -23.03 15.18
N ASN A 148 -0.88 -22.58 14.28
CA ASN A 148 -1.80 -23.44 13.50
C ASN A 148 -1.42 -23.61 12.03
N VAL A 149 -0.36 -22.97 11.53
CA VAL A 149 0.07 -23.07 10.11
C VAL A 149 1.20 -24.10 10.00
N TYR A 150 0.89 -25.34 10.34
CA TYR A 150 1.76 -26.49 10.06
C TYR A 150 1.56 -26.95 8.61
N SER A 151 2.06 -26.17 7.65
CA SER A 151 2.22 -26.67 6.29
C SER A 151 3.61 -27.28 6.17
N THR A 152 3.67 -28.58 5.89
CA THR A 152 4.90 -29.26 5.47
C THR A 152 5.31 -28.92 4.02
N GLN A 153 4.50 -28.10 3.33
CA GLN A 153 4.74 -27.69 1.95
C GLN A 153 5.41 -26.33 1.89
N ALA A 154 6.35 -26.18 0.95
CA ALA A 154 6.92 -24.90 0.56
C ALA A 154 5.79 -23.95 0.12
N MET A 155 5.82 -22.72 0.62
CA MET A 155 4.87 -21.68 0.26
C MET A 155 5.54 -20.67 -0.66
N ASP A 156 4.89 -20.34 -1.77
CA ASP A 156 5.41 -19.39 -2.75
C ASP A 156 4.40 -18.26 -3.00
N ALA A 157 4.90 -17.05 -3.20
CA ALA A 157 4.13 -15.88 -3.57
C ALA A 157 4.89 -15.01 -4.58
N VAL A 158 4.14 -14.36 -5.47
CA VAL A 158 4.66 -13.32 -6.35
C VAL A 158 4.02 -11.99 -5.97
N LEU A 159 4.87 -11.04 -5.63
CA LEU A 159 4.50 -9.65 -5.39
C LEU A 159 4.87 -8.82 -6.61
N TYR A 160 4.02 -7.89 -6.96
CA TYR A 160 4.22 -6.95 -8.05
C TYR A 160 4.40 -5.55 -7.50
N ILE A 161 5.43 -4.86 -7.96
CA ILE A 161 5.68 -3.47 -7.62
C ILE A 161 5.24 -2.62 -8.80
N THR A 162 4.14 -1.89 -8.62
CA THR A 162 3.67 -0.93 -9.60
C THR A 162 4.34 0.40 -9.36
N VAL A 163 4.83 1.02 -10.44
CA VAL A 163 5.44 2.35 -10.37
C VAL A 163 4.48 3.39 -10.92
N GLY A 164 4.11 4.32 -10.07
CA GLY A 164 3.32 5.49 -10.42
C GLY A 164 4.14 6.78 -10.30
N ASN A 165 3.61 7.84 -10.90
CA ASN A 165 3.93 9.21 -10.53
C ASN A 165 2.64 9.88 -10.02
N GLU A 166 2.74 10.96 -9.25
CA GLU A 166 1.57 11.71 -8.71
C GLU A 166 0.55 12.15 -9.77
N LEU A 167 0.94 12.05 -11.04
CA LEU A 167 0.21 12.54 -12.19
C LEU A 167 -0.61 11.43 -12.87
N ASN A 168 -0.24 10.15 -12.80
CA ASN A 168 -0.87 9.08 -13.59
C ASN A 168 -2.19 8.53 -13.02
N ALA A 169 -3.16 9.40 -12.70
CA ALA A 169 -4.55 9.02 -12.49
C ALA A 169 -5.21 8.67 -13.84
N GLY A 170 -4.94 7.47 -14.36
CA GLY A 170 -5.51 6.96 -15.62
C GLY A 170 -4.59 6.10 -16.48
N ALA A 171 -3.40 5.71 -15.98
CA ALA A 171 -2.45 4.86 -16.73
C ALA A 171 -2.72 3.35 -16.56
N GLU A 172 -3.96 2.94 -16.32
CA GLU A 172 -4.34 1.54 -16.06
C GLU A 172 -3.90 0.57 -17.18
N GLN A 173 -3.81 1.05 -18.43
CA GLN A 173 -3.41 0.24 -19.58
C GLN A 173 -1.90 0.16 -19.85
N LYS A 174 -1.09 1.10 -19.36
CA LYS A 174 0.36 1.18 -19.68
C LYS A 174 1.28 0.70 -18.55
N MET A 175 0.73 0.47 -17.36
CA MET A 175 1.47 0.00 -16.18
C MET A 175 1.86 -1.48 -16.24
N ALA A 176 1.33 -2.26 -17.19
CA ALA A 176 1.65 -3.68 -17.32
C ALA A 176 3.08 -3.96 -17.82
N ASP A 177 3.70 -3.02 -18.55
CA ASP A 177 5.03 -3.21 -19.16
C ASP A 177 6.19 -2.78 -18.24
N ASP A 178 5.95 -1.89 -17.26
CA ASP A 178 6.98 -1.34 -16.34
C ASP A 178 6.77 -1.81 -14.89
N MET A 179 6.53 -3.11 -14.70
CA MET A 179 6.24 -3.69 -13.39
C MET A 179 7.37 -4.62 -12.94
N LEU A 180 7.89 -4.40 -11.72
CA LEU A 180 8.88 -5.31 -11.13
C LEU A 180 8.16 -6.45 -10.41
N SER A 181 8.71 -7.66 -10.49
CA SER A 181 8.22 -8.83 -9.76
C SER A 181 9.21 -9.25 -8.68
N LEU A 182 8.68 -9.56 -7.50
CA LEU A 182 9.41 -10.10 -6.37
C LEU A 182 8.84 -11.48 -6.02
N HIS A 183 9.65 -12.51 -6.21
CA HIS A 183 9.35 -13.89 -5.87
C HIS A 183 9.73 -14.17 -4.43
N VAL A 184 8.75 -14.57 -3.61
CA VAL A 184 8.96 -14.88 -2.20
C VAL A 184 8.65 -16.35 -1.98
N SER A 185 9.63 -17.11 -1.52
CA SER A 185 9.44 -18.49 -1.09
C SER A 185 9.68 -18.62 0.40
N CYS A 186 8.96 -19.52 1.06
CA CYS A 186 9.17 -19.87 2.45
C CYS A 186 9.32 -21.38 2.59
N ARG A 187 10.41 -21.83 3.22
CA ARG A 187 10.68 -23.26 3.47
C ARG A 187 10.77 -23.53 4.97
N HIS A 188 10.22 -24.67 5.38
CA HIS A 188 10.47 -25.24 6.69
C HIS A 188 11.87 -25.89 6.65
N ARG A 189 12.76 -25.53 7.58
CA ARG A 189 13.93 -26.40 7.82
C ARG A 189 13.47 -27.51 8.76
N PHE A 190 13.80 -28.75 8.39
CA PHE A 190 13.69 -29.92 9.25
C PHE A 190 14.93 -30.05 10.12
#